data_AF-A0A0H4BA58-F1
#
_entry.id   AF-A0A0H4BA58-F1
#
_cell.length_a   1.000
_cell.length_b   1.000
_cell.length_c   1.000
_cell.angle_alpha   90.00
_cell.angle_beta   90.00
_cell.angle_gamma   90.00
#
_symmetry.space_group_name_H-M   'P 1'
#
loop_
_entity.id
_entity.type
_entity.pdbx_description
1 polymer ?
#
loop_
_entity_poly.entity_id
_entity_poly.type
_entity_poly.pdbx_seq_one_letter_code
_entity_poly.pdbx_strand_id
1 'polypeptide(L)'
;MNSISIDLRLSERADVVARTVLSQQAFYQSEQCSPNQRQLLETMVGAAIWYFPQSEELWTGSISVEALKAMATSQKPKAVKLTKDHHYPRKVAAAELFALNWTEVDDPAAEMLQRYLNCYGQFNYVLPEENKRLVKYQKTHTFISPEDAYEQAGICLKQLSRPLLNAIRAGEHQLASLVLTGDID
;
A
#
# COMPACT_ATOMS: atom_id res chain seq x y z
N MET A 1 12.76 -18.74 12.83
CA MET A 1 14.03 -18.32 12.18
C MET A 1 13.84 -17.35 11.01
N ASN A 2 12.65 -17.20 10.41
CA ASN A 2 12.43 -16.28 9.27
C ASN A 2 12.10 -14.81 9.63
N SER A 3 11.60 -14.50 10.83
CA SER A 3 11.18 -13.13 11.19
C SER A 3 12.38 -12.19 11.33
N ILE A 4 13.40 -12.57 12.10
CA ILE A 4 14.61 -11.76 12.35
C ILE A 4 15.31 -11.34 11.05
N SER A 5 15.31 -12.19 10.02
CA SER A 5 15.91 -11.88 8.70
C SER A 5 15.05 -10.95 7.84
N ILE A 6 13.72 -10.95 8.04
CA ILE A 6 12.82 -9.99 7.37
C ILE A 6 12.97 -8.62 8.04
N ASP A 7 13.02 -8.58 9.37
CA ASP A 7 13.14 -7.35 10.14
C ASP A 7 14.46 -6.62 9.87
N LEU A 8 15.57 -7.36 9.75
CA LEU A 8 16.87 -6.78 9.40
C LEU A 8 16.87 -6.20 7.97
N ARG A 9 16.39 -6.98 6.97
CA ARG A 9 16.34 -6.51 5.57
C ARG A 9 15.42 -5.32 5.37
N LEU A 10 14.32 -5.27 6.13
CA LEU A 10 13.40 -4.15 6.08
C LEU A 10 14.06 -2.89 6.67
N SER A 11 14.73 -3.03 7.81
CA SER A 11 15.45 -1.94 8.48
C SER A 11 16.59 -1.38 7.62
N GLU A 12 17.40 -2.23 6.99
CA GLU A 12 18.48 -1.82 6.08
C GLU A 12 17.95 -1.02 4.89
N ARG A 13 16.81 -1.43 4.33
CA ARG A 13 16.17 -0.72 3.21
C ARG A 13 15.58 0.62 3.65
N ALA A 14 14.98 0.68 4.84
CA ALA A 14 14.49 1.91 5.42
C ALA A 14 15.63 2.93 5.61
N ASP A 15 16.78 2.49 6.14
CA ASP A 15 17.99 3.33 6.28
C ASP A 15 18.47 3.86 4.92
N VAL A 16 18.59 2.99 3.90
CA VAL A 16 19.02 3.40 2.56
C VAL A 16 18.06 4.43 1.95
N VAL A 17 16.75 4.22 2.07
CA VAL A 17 15.76 5.19 1.56
C VAL A 17 15.83 6.50 2.31
N ALA A 18 15.91 6.49 3.65
CA ALA A 18 16.04 7.70 4.47
C ALA A 18 17.28 8.51 4.08
N ARG A 19 18.45 7.86 3.98
CA ARG A 19 19.70 8.50 3.54
C ARG A 19 19.60 9.06 2.12
N THR A 20 18.95 8.33 1.22
CA THR A 20 18.75 8.78 -0.17
C THR A 20 17.91 10.05 -0.19
N VAL A 21 16.77 10.06 0.51
CA VAL A 21 15.89 11.23 0.62
C VAL A 21 16.65 12.42 1.20
N LEU A 22 17.31 12.25 2.35
CA LEU A 22 18.12 13.29 3.00
C LEU A 22 19.17 13.89 2.06
N SER A 23 19.91 13.04 1.34
CA SER A 23 20.98 13.48 0.44
C SER A 23 20.46 14.29 -0.75
N GLN A 24 19.23 14.02 -1.20
CA GLN A 24 18.64 14.64 -2.37
C GLN A 24 17.65 15.77 -2.02
N GLN A 25 17.29 15.92 -0.75
CA GLN A 25 16.23 16.84 -0.31
C GLN A 25 16.54 18.29 -0.69
N ALA A 26 17.78 18.75 -0.44
CA ALA A 26 18.17 20.12 -0.79
C ALA A 26 18.02 20.40 -2.30
N PHE A 27 18.40 19.44 -3.16
CA PHE A 27 18.17 19.56 -4.59
C PHE A 27 16.68 19.54 -4.91
N TYR A 28 15.92 18.56 -4.41
CA TYR A 28 14.48 18.40 -4.65
C TYR A 28 13.68 19.68 -4.33
N GLN A 29 14.02 20.37 -3.24
CA GLN A 29 13.35 21.59 -2.77
C GLN A 29 13.86 22.87 -3.44
N SER A 30 14.98 22.81 -4.15
CA SER A 30 15.55 23.99 -4.82
C SER A 30 14.79 24.39 -6.09
N GLU A 31 14.88 25.67 -6.46
CA GLU A 31 14.37 26.18 -7.73
C GLU A 31 15.08 25.56 -8.96
N GLN A 32 16.28 24.99 -8.75
CA GLN A 32 17.05 24.32 -9.81
C GLN A 32 16.47 22.94 -10.17
N CYS A 33 15.62 22.36 -9.33
CA CYS A 33 14.99 21.07 -9.61
C CYS A 33 13.70 21.26 -10.41
N SER A 34 13.80 20.95 -11.70
CA SER A 34 12.65 20.99 -12.60
C SER A 34 11.55 20.01 -12.16
N PRO A 35 10.29 20.25 -12.56
CA PRO A 35 9.19 19.32 -12.27
C PRO A 35 9.46 17.89 -12.72
N ASN A 36 10.12 17.70 -13.87
CA ASN A 36 10.45 16.36 -14.37
C ASN A 36 11.50 15.65 -13.51
N GLN A 37 12.50 16.38 -12.99
CA GLN A 37 13.50 15.81 -12.08
C GLN A 37 12.87 15.44 -10.73
N ARG A 38 11.97 16.28 -10.19
CA ARG A 38 11.18 15.93 -8.99
C ARG A 38 10.38 14.65 -9.19
N GLN A 39 9.66 14.56 -10.30
CA GLN A 39 8.90 13.35 -10.64
C GLN A 39 9.77 12.11 -10.79
N LEU A 40 11.01 12.25 -11.29
CA LEU A 40 11.96 11.15 -11.37
C LEU A 40 12.43 10.71 -9.97
N LEU A 41 12.79 11.66 -9.11
CA LEU A 41 13.18 11.38 -7.71
C LEU A 41 12.05 10.67 -6.95
N GLU A 42 10.81 11.16 -7.07
CA GLU A 42 9.62 10.51 -6.50
C GLU A 42 9.41 9.09 -7.03
N THR A 43 9.68 8.87 -8.32
CA THR A 43 9.56 7.55 -8.94
C THR A 43 10.62 6.60 -8.39
N MET A 44 11.87 7.06 -8.26
CA MET A 44 12.97 6.25 -7.73
C MET A 44 12.74 5.86 -6.27
N VAL A 45 12.41 6.83 -5.42
CA VAL A 45 12.13 6.59 -3.99
C VAL A 45 10.86 5.76 -3.83
N GLY A 46 9.77 6.10 -4.54
CA GLY A 46 8.52 5.34 -4.48
C GLY A 46 8.68 3.89 -4.96
N ALA A 47 9.51 3.65 -5.97
CA ALA A 47 9.86 2.30 -6.41
C ALA A 47 10.68 1.54 -5.34
N ALA A 48 11.64 2.22 -4.69
CA ALA A 48 12.42 1.61 -3.61
C ALA A 48 11.50 1.15 -2.47
N ILE A 49 10.56 2.01 -2.02
CA ILE A 49 9.54 1.68 -1.01
C ILE A 49 8.70 0.47 -1.42
N TRP A 50 8.22 0.44 -2.66
CA TRP A 50 7.40 -0.67 -3.16
C TRP A 50 8.07 -2.04 -3.06
N TYR A 51 9.38 -2.08 -3.29
CA TYR A 51 10.11 -3.34 -3.27
C TYR A 51 10.48 -3.80 -1.87
N PHE A 52 10.20 -3.03 -0.82
CA PHE A 52 10.44 -3.46 0.56
C PHE A 52 9.81 -4.84 0.84
N PRO A 53 10.44 -5.66 1.71
CA PRO A 53 9.89 -6.95 2.10
C PRO A 53 8.44 -6.79 2.56
N GLN A 54 7.50 -7.37 1.81
CA GLN A 54 6.11 -7.39 2.21
C GLN A 54 5.87 -8.54 3.19
N SER A 55 5.20 -8.24 4.28
CA SER A 55 4.59 -9.22 5.16
C SER A 55 3.08 -9.20 4.98
N GLU A 56 2.42 -10.19 5.55
CA GLU A 56 0.96 -10.26 5.55
C GLU A 56 0.35 -9.39 6.68
N GLU A 57 1.19 -8.84 7.56
CA GLU A 57 0.80 -7.88 8.60
C GLU A 57 0.54 -6.49 8.03
N LEU A 58 1.05 -6.22 6.82
CA LEU A 58 0.75 -4.98 6.08
C LEU A 58 -0.63 -5.01 5.41
N TRP A 59 -1.35 -6.13 5.47
CA TRP A 59 -2.73 -6.16 5.01
C TRP A 59 -3.60 -5.42 6.02
N THR A 60 -4.36 -4.44 5.55
CA THR A 60 -5.25 -3.60 6.39
C THR A 60 -6.49 -4.34 6.91
N GLY A 61 -6.68 -5.60 6.52
CA GLY A 61 -7.95 -6.34 6.68
C GLY A 61 -8.97 -6.06 5.57
N SER A 62 -8.69 -5.13 4.64
CA SER A 62 -9.66 -4.74 3.61
C SER A 62 -9.55 -5.55 2.32
N ILE A 63 -10.71 -5.88 1.75
CA ILE A 63 -10.89 -6.45 0.41
C ILE A 63 -12.05 -5.76 -0.31
N SER A 64 -12.02 -5.67 -1.64
CA SER A 64 -13.17 -5.13 -2.38
C SER A 64 -14.38 -6.04 -2.31
N VAL A 65 -15.57 -5.43 -2.31
CA VAL A 65 -16.86 -6.12 -2.40
C VAL A 65 -16.94 -6.99 -3.65
N GLU A 66 -16.44 -6.52 -4.79
CA GLU A 66 -16.47 -7.29 -6.04
C GLU A 66 -15.52 -8.50 -5.99
N ALA A 67 -14.37 -8.39 -5.30
CA ALA A 67 -13.51 -9.54 -5.04
C ALA A 67 -14.20 -10.59 -4.15
N LEU A 68 -14.90 -10.17 -3.09
CA LEU A 68 -15.70 -11.08 -2.25
C LEU A 68 -16.80 -11.77 -3.05
N LYS A 69 -17.56 -11.04 -3.87
CA LYS A 69 -18.59 -11.61 -4.76
C LYS A 69 -17.99 -12.62 -5.76
N ALA A 70 -16.85 -12.30 -6.34
CA ALA A 70 -16.15 -13.20 -7.25
C ALA A 70 -15.73 -14.50 -6.54
N MET A 71 -15.27 -14.43 -5.28
CA MET A 71 -14.96 -15.61 -4.48
C MET A 71 -16.21 -16.39 -4.05
N ALA A 72 -17.30 -15.71 -3.71
CA ALA A 72 -18.56 -16.34 -3.29
C ALA A 72 -19.19 -17.18 -4.42
N THR A 73 -19.07 -16.72 -5.66
CA THR A 73 -19.70 -17.34 -6.84
C THR A 73 -18.78 -18.27 -7.64
N SER A 74 -17.47 -18.21 -7.41
CA SER A 74 -16.50 -19.08 -8.08
C SER A 74 -16.51 -20.49 -7.51
N GLN A 75 -16.47 -21.51 -8.37
CA GLN A 75 -16.26 -22.91 -7.94
C GLN A 75 -14.87 -23.16 -7.34
N LYS A 76 -13.92 -22.23 -7.56
CA LYS A 76 -12.54 -22.29 -7.04
C LYS A 76 -12.15 -20.92 -6.48
N PRO A 77 -12.55 -20.56 -5.25
CA PRO A 77 -12.31 -19.23 -4.68
C PRO A 77 -10.83 -18.86 -4.63
N LYS A 78 -9.97 -19.83 -4.30
CA LYS A 78 -8.51 -19.67 -4.31
C LYS A 78 -7.93 -19.28 -5.69
N ALA A 79 -8.63 -19.57 -6.77
CA ALA A 79 -8.21 -19.23 -8.13
C ALA A 79 -8.65 -17.81 -8.57
N VAL A 80 -9.50 -17.14 -7.78
CA VAL A 80 -9.84 -15.73 -8.03
C VAL A 80 -8.57 -14.90 -7.87
N LYS A 81 -8.16 -14.25 -8.96
CA LYS A 81 -6.94 -13.45 -8.97
C LYS A 81 -7.19 -12.14 -8.23
N LEU A 82 -6.43 -11.91 -7.18
CA LEU A 82 -6.41 -10.67 -6.41
C LEU A 82 -5.10 -9.92 -6.65
N THR A 83 -5.16 -8.60 -6.54
CA THR A 83 -4.02 -7.70 -6.55
C THR A 83 -3.91 -7.04 -5.18
N LYS A 84 -2.67 -6.95 -4.67
CA LYS A 84 -2.34 -6.12 -3.50
C LYS A 84 -2.19 -4.68 -4.00
N ASP A 85 -3.23 -3.88 -3.82
CA ASP A 85 -3.14 -2.45 -4.08
C ASP A 85 -2.54 -1.74 -2.87
N HIS A 86 -1.60 -0.81 -3.07
CA HIS A 86 -1.07 -0.04 -1.95
C HIS A 86 -2.10 1.00 -1.54
N HIS A 87 -2.45 0.94 -0.25
CA HIS A 87 -3.39 1.87 0.35
C HIS A 87 -2.91 3.32 0.11
N TYR A 88 -1.61 3.56 0.24
CA TYR A 88 -0.98 4.83 -0.06
C TYR A 88 -0.19 4.84 -1.38
N PRO A 89 -0.40 5.80 -2.30
CA PRO A 89 0.33 5.84 -3.56
C PRO A 89 1.82 6.11 -3.37
N ARG A 90 2.65 5.29 -4.00
CA ARG A 90 4.11 5.29 -3.78
C ARG A 90 4.80 6.62 -4.13
N LYS A 91 4.35 7.29 -5.20
CA LYS A 91 4.92 8.60 -5.59
C LYS A 91 4.49 9.71 -4.63
N VAL A 92 3.29 9.61 -4.06
CA VAL A 92 2.82 10.52 -3.02
C VAL A 92 3.65 10.32 -1.76
N ALA A 93 3.84 9.07 -1.31
CA ALA A 93 4.72 8.74 -0.19
C ALA A 93 6.14 9.31 -0.37
N ALA A 94 6.70 9.18 -1.58
CA ALA A 94 8.02 9.74 -1.87
C ALA A 94 8.05 11.27 -1.82
N ALA A 95 7.04 11.95 -2.38
CA ALA A 95 6.93 13.41 -2.32
C ALA A 95 6.80 13.91 -0.87
N GLU A 96 6.04 13.20 -0.03
CA GLU A 96 5.95 13.50 1.40
C GLU A 96 7.29 13.37 2.11
N LEU A 97 8.02 12.28 1.89
CA LEU A 97 9.35 12.08 2.48
C LEU A 97 10.31 13.22 2.12
N PHE A 98 10.23 13.73 0.88
CA PHE A 98 11.02 14.90 0.48
C PHE A 98 10.52 16.22 1.09
N ALA A 99 9.26 16.31 1.50
CA ALA A 99 8.69 17.48 2.16
C ALA A 99 8.88 17.49 3.69
N LEU A 100 9.23 16.36 4.31
CA LEU A 100 9.45 16.27 5.76
C LEU A 100 10.59 17.16 6.24
N ASN A 101 10.41 17.76 7.42
CA ASN A 101 11.50 18.42 8.13
C ASN A 101 12.33 17.37 8.90
N TRP A 102 13.34 16.79 8.26
CA TRP A 102 14.18 15.77 8.90
C TRP A 102 15.06 16.29 10.04
N THR A 103 15.18 17.60 10.24
CA THR A 103 15.92 18.16 11.37
C THR A 103 15.21 17.93 12.72
N GLU A 104 13.90 17.64 12.67
CA GLU A 104 13.06 17.30 13.83
C GLU A 104 12.94 15.79 14.06
N VAL A 105 13.64 14.97 13.26
CA VAL A 105 13.58 13.51 13.33
C VAL A 105 14.89 12.97 13.89
N ASP A 106 14.84 12.40 15.09
CA ASP A 106 16.02 11.86 15.78
C ASP A 106 16.67 10.68 15.04
N ASP A 107 15.85 9.75 14.54
CA ASP A 107 16.30 8.57 13.79
C ASP A 107 15.54 8.47 12.46
N PRO A 108 16.13 8.97 11.36
CA PRO A 108 15.50 8.93 10.04
C PRO A 108 15.19 7.52 9.52
N ALA A 109 16.00 6.53 9.88
CA ALA A 109 15.80 5.15 9.45
C ALA A 109 14.59 4.54 10.17
N ALA A 110 14.49 4.76 11.48
CA ALA A 110 13.34 4.34 12.27
C ALA A 110 12.05 5.05 11.82
N GLU A 111 12.10 6.35 11.55
CA GLU A 111 10.94 7.11 11.04
C GLU A 111 10.46 6.57 9.68
N MET A 112 11.39 6.31 8.75
CA MET A 112 11.05 5.70 7.46
C MET A 112 10.43 4.30 7.63
N LEU A 113 10.98 3.49 8.53
CA LEU A 113 10.44 2.17 8.85
C LEU A 113 9.02 2.27 9.40
N GLN A 114 8.77 3.16 10.36
CA GLN A 114 7.45 3.37 10.95
C GLN A 114 6.43 3.84 9.92
N ARG A 115 6.79 4.80 9.05
CA ARG A 115 5.91 5.22 7.96
C ARG A 115 5.57 4.09 7.00
N TYR A 116 6.52 3.22 6.71
CA TYR A 116 6.26 2.03 5.88
C TYR A 116 5.27 1.09 6.55
N LEU A 117 5.50 0.70 7.80
CA LEU A 117 4.65 -0.24 8.53
C LEU A 117 3.24 0.30 8.75
N ASN A 118 3.13 1.59 9.07
CA ASN A 118 1.86 2.21 9.48
C ASN A 118 1.06 2.79 8.31
N CYS A 119 1.67 2.99 7.14
CA CYS A 119 1.00 3.64 6.02
C CYS A 119 1.51 3.16 4.65
N TYR A 120 2.76 3.45 4.29
CA TYR A 120 3.22 3.34 2.90
C TYR A 120 3.31 1.91 2.36
N GLY A 121 3.52 0.94 3.25
CA GLY A 121 3.56 -0.50 2.91
C GLY A 121 2.20 -1.19 3.00
N GLN A 122 1.19 -0.51 3.56
CA GLN A 122 -0.12 -1.11 3.76
C GLN A 122 -0.83 -1.37 2.44
N PHE A 123 -1.58 -2.46 2.37
CA PHE A 123 -2.28 -2.86 1.17
C PHE A 123 -3.68 -3.39 1.42
N ASN A 124 -4.52 -3.26 0.39
CA ASN A 124 -5.86 -3.83 0.30
C ASN A 124 -5.89 -4.89 -0.81
N TYR A 125 -6.81 -5.85 -0.72
CA TYR A 125 -7.06 -6.77 -1.82
C TYR A 125 -8.15 -6.23 -2.75
N VAL A 126 -7.84 -6.16 -4.04
CA VAL A 126 -8.80 -5.78 -5.09
C VAL A 126 -8.67 -6.71 -6.29
N LEU A 127 -9.63 -6.67 -7.22
CA LEU A 127 -9.50 -7.32 -8.51
C LEU A 127 -8.52 -6.57 -9.43
N PRO A 128 -7.85 -7.24 -10.38
CA PRO A 128 -6.94 -6.59 -11.32
C PRO A 128 -7.60 -5.44 -12.11
N GLU A 129 -8.86 -5.59 -12.50
CA GLU A 129 -9.60 -4.54 -13.22
C GLU A 129 -9.98 -3.36 -12.31
N GLU A 130 -10.18 -3.59 -11.02
CA GLU A 130 -10.36 -2.53 -10.03
C GLU A 130 -9.06 -1.73 -9.86
N ASN A 131 -7.93 -2.42 -9.71
CA ASN A 131 -6.62 -1.80 -9.59
C ASN A 131 -6.30 -0.88 -10.78
N LYS A 132 -6.64 -1.29 -12.01
CA LYS A 132 -6.48 -0.43 -13.21
C LYS A 132 -7.32 0.84 -13.13
N ARG A 133 -8.55 0.78 -12.61
CA ARG A 133 -9.40 1.96 -12.43
C ARG A 133 -8.87 2.90 -11.35
N LEU A 134 -8.23 2.35 -10.32
CA LEU A 134 -7.74 3.12 -9.18
C LEU A 134 -6.52 3.99 -9.51
N VAL A 135 -5.61 3.49 -10.36
CA VAL A 135 -4.35 4.17 -10.74
C VAL A 135 -4.54 5.62 -11.18
N LYS A 136 -5.67 5.98 -11.81
CA LYS A 136 -5.90 7.35 -12.29
C LYS A 136 -6.17 8.35 -11.16
N TYR A 137 -6.63 7.90 -9.99
CA TYR A 137 -6.91 8.73 -8.82
C TYR A 137 -5.72 8.79 -7.85
N GLN A 138 -4.80 7.83 -7.94
CA GLN A 138 -3.60 7.72 -7.11
C GLN A 138 -2.37 8.48 -7.67
N LYS A 139 -2.58 9.56 -8.44
CA LYS A 139 -1.49 10.39 -8.99
C LYS A 139 -1.16 11.54 -8.04
N THR A 140 0.11 11.95 -7.95
CA THR A 140 0.58 12.98 -7.01
C THR A 140 -0.22 14.28 -7.01
N HIS A 141 -0.76 14.70 -8.16
CA HIS A 141 -1.50 15.97 -8.30
C HIS A 141 -3.03 15.82 -8.14
N THR A 142 -3.56 14.60 -8.10
CA THR A 142 -5.01 14.35 -7.96
C THR A 142 -5.35 13.62 -6.67
N PHE A 143 -4.35 13.05 -5.99
CA PHE A 143 -4.56 12.26 -4.80
C PHE A 143 -4.93 13.16 -3.62
N ILE A 144 -6.05 12.84 -2.98
CA ILE A 144 -6.55 13.54 -1.78
C ILE A 144 -6.36 12.65 -0.57
N SER A 145 -6.94 11.44 -0.60
CA SER A 145 -6.72 10.40 0.41
C SER A 145 -6.93 9.01 -0.22
N PRO A 146 -6.51 7.92 0.45
CA PRO A 146 -6.82 6.57 0.01
C PRO A 146 -8.32 6.33 -0.16
N GLU A 147 -9.13 6.77 0.81
CA GLU A 147 -10.59 6.59 0.82
C GLU A 147 -11.24 7.26 -0.38
N ASP A 148 -10.86 8.52 -0.65
CA ASP A 148 -11.32 9.26 -1.81
C ASP A 148 -10.93 8.57 -3.13
N ALA A 149 -9.71 8.03 -3.23
CA ALA A 149 -9.28 7.30 -4.42
C ALA A 149 -10.14 6.06 -4.68
N TYR A 150 -10.45 5.27 -3.65
CA TYR A 150 -11.33 4.11 -3.76
C TYR A 150 -12.77 4.50 -4.11
N GLU A 151 -13.31 5.55 -3.47
CA GLU A 151 -14.64 6.08 -3.73
C GLU A 151 -14.77 6.53 -5.18
N GLN A 152 -13.85 7.36 -5.67
CA GLN A 152 -13.86 7.82 -7.05
C GLN A 152 -13.68 6.68 -8.07
N ALA A 153 -13.01 5.59 -7.68
CA ALA A 153 -12.88 4.39 -8.50
C ALA A 153 -14.11 3.47 -8.48
N GLY A 154 -15.12 3.79 -7.66
CA GLY A 154 -16.31 2.97 -7.44
C GLY A 154 -15.97 1.64 -6.78
N ILE A 155 -14.99 1.62 -5.88
CA ILE A 155 -14.54 0.42 -5.17
C ILE A 155 -14.96 0.55 -3.71
N CYS A 156 -15.89 -0.30 -3.28
CA CYS A 156 -16.26 -0.43 -1.88
C CYS A 156 -15.38 -1.49 -1.21
N LEU A 157 -14.77 -1.15 -0.09
CA LEU A 157 -13.97 -2.07 0.72
C LEU A 157 -14.80 -2.63 1.87
N LYS A 158 -14.54 -3.90 2.19
CA LYS A 158 -15.03 -4.59 3.38
C LYS A 158 -13.86 -5.05 4.20
N GLN A 159 -13.96 -4.83 5.51
CA GLN A 159 -13.03 -5.37 6.48
C GLN A 159 -13.38 -6.84 6.73
N LEU A 160 -12.35 -7.68 6.86
CA LEU A 160 -12.50 -8.99 7.45
C LEU A 160 -11.21 -9.50 8.08
N SER A 161 -11.35 -10.42 9.02
CA SER A 161 -10.19 -11.09 9.63
C SER A 161 -9.47 -12.03 8.66
N ARG A 162 -8.17 -12.25 8.94
CA ARG A 162 -7.34 -13.17 8.14
C ARG A 162 -7.80 -14.63 8.19
N PRO A 163 -8.20 -15.18 9.35
CA PRO A 163 -8.80 -16.50 9.40
C PRO A 163 -10.02 -16.61 8.47
N LEU A 164 -10.87 -15.58 8.46
CA LEU A 164 -12.06 -15.55 7.62
C LEU A 164 -11.73 -15.53 6.12
N LEU A 165 -10.76 -14.72 5.70
CA LEU A 165 -10.29 -14.71 4.31
C LEU A 165 -9.74 -16.08 3.87
N ASN A 166 -9.01 -16.74 4.77
CA ASN A 166 -8.45 -18.07 4.50
C ASN A 166 -9.55 -19.14 4.36
N ALA A 167 -10.57 -19.10 5.21
CA ALA A 167 -11.73 -20.01 5.13
C ALA A 167 -12.51 -19.81 3.82
N ILE A 168 -12.77 -18.56 3.42
CA ILE A 168 -13.41 -18.24 2.13
C ILE A 168 -12.57 -18.80 0.97
N ARG A 169 -11.25 -18.60 0.98
CA ARG A 169 -10.34 -19.14 -0.05
C ARG A 169 -10.31 -20.67 -0.06
N ALA A 170 -10.55 -21.32 1.08
CA ALA A 170 -10.61 -22.77 1.20
C ALA A 170 -11.91 -23.39 0.66
N GLY A 171 -12.93 -22.58 0.35
CA GLY A 171 -14.20 -23.04 -0.22
C GLY A 171 -15.42 -22.82 0.67
N GLU A 172 -15.28 -22.13 1.80
CA GLU A 172 -16.42 -21.80 2.67
C GLU A 172 -17.21 -20.60 2.13
N HIS A 173 -17.83 -20.76 0.95
CA HIS A 173 -18.47 -19.67 0.20
C HIS A 173 -19.54 -18.90 0.99
N GLN A 174 -20.24 -19.60 1.90
CA GLN A 174 -21.28 -19.00 2.73
C GLN A 174 -20.72 -17.86 3.59
N LEU A 175 -19.46 -17.97 4.06
CA LEU A 175 -18.81 -16.93 4.83
C LEU A 175 -18.62 -15.63 4.04
N ALA A 176 -18.35 -15.72 2.73
CA ALA A 176 -18.25 -14.54 1.88
C ALA A 176 -19.60 -13.81 1.80
N SER A 177 -20.71 -14.54 1.72
CA SER A 177 -22.04 -13.95 1.75
C SER A 177 -22.35 -13.26 3.08
N LEU A 178 -21.97 -13.87 4.21
CA LEU A 178 -22.16 -13.29 5.55
C LEU A 178 -21.33 -12.00 5.74
N VAL A 179 -20.10 -11.95 5.23
CA VAL A 179 -19.30 -10.71 5.23
C VAL A 179 -19.96 -9.62 4.36
N LEU A 180 -20.52 -10.01 3.22
CA LEU A 180 -21.19 -9.08 2.31
C LEU A 180 -22.46 -8.47 2.93
N THR A 181 -23.23 -9.25 3.69
CA THR A 181 -24.43 -8.78 4.42
C THR A 181 -24.08 -8.00 5.69
N GLY A 182 -22.85 -8.13 6.20
CA GLY A 182 -22.40 -7.48 7.44
C GLY A 182 -22.77 -8.27 8.69
N ASP A 183 -23.02 -9.57 8.56
CA ASP A 183 -23.35 -10.45 9.68
C ASP A 183 -22.10 -10.88 10.47
N ILE A 184 -20.92 -10.79 9.84
CA ILE A 184 -19.61 -11.11 10.43
C ILE A 184 -18.51 -10.20 9.85
N ASP A 185 -17.48 -9.93 10.66
CA ASP A 185 -16.22 -9.26 10.30
C ASP A 185 -15.01 -10.17 10.63
#